data_AF-A0A7J9RG50-F1
#
_entry.id   AF-A0A7J9RG50-F1
#
_cell.length_a   1.000
_cell.length_b   1.000
_cell.length_c   1.000
_cell.angle_alpha   90.00
_cell.angle_beta   90.00
_cell.angle_gamma   90.00
#
_symmetry.space_group_name_H-M   'P 1'
#
loop_
_entity.id
_entity.type
_entity.pdbx_description
1 polymer ?
#
loop_
_entity_poly.entity_id
_entity_poly.type
_entity_poly.pdbx_seq_one_letter_code
_entity_poly.pdbx_strand_id
1 'polypeptide(L)'
;MNARVRGEFMRSPTRKAKQGVAPRHAMTSSSSKRKVRKKRSKINQLGLIALIAFIFFTPDARQFVLAKWAEIEDYIMEGLAPHQVYPLEAEYTVVRSIDLWNNGSGNGHLEESIPIPMDVTSNEGGAFSLAYTDGTEIAKSQIQEINSMELRLDGEVIAIPTDGSTRQKSNAIVTGDGTEVWWPGKGLGSEKCPHGDCVRVSIDVPAGTHETVDFAVNLKSSSHTWWHSTRMDGKVDGKSEGTSVSRSGTFDDIEERGMGSRSATFSANPWYDRGAEGWAIDARQSTAPTVYQTAASIEASLPGNLKDNAYAFARATFDWLNDNVPYDVSAPNVARSGEQCLVAGMGDCDEQSNAFMSIMRTKGIPTWYVFGALADSEFESWQGHAWAYIMLPMSDEWCEANDIILESCYVEGSVDVVNHKWLVHTPTAYIDWIEKAPWENVDGYYSGGSLSGNDFKRLRSFYTEGYEVIGGTWNNKWLGEDLS
;
A
#
# COMPACT_ATOMS: atom_id res chain seq x y z
N MET A 1 -2.23 12.16 23.30
CA MET A 1 -1.72 11.23 22.27
C MET A 1 -2.74 10.12 22.12
N ASN A 2 -3.74 10.36 21.28
CA ASN A 2 -4.83 9.42 20.97
C ASN A 2 -4.92 9.34 19.44
N ALA A 3 -3.78 9.08 18.78
CA ALA A 3 -3.57 9.29 17.35
C ALA A 3 -4.44 8.40 16.44
N ARG A 4 -5.23 7.48 17.00
CA ARG A 4 -6.21 6.69 16.26
C ARG A 4 -7.53 6.45 17.06
N VAL A 5 -7.69 7.05 18.24
CA VAL A 5 -8.99 7.13 18.94
C VAL A 5 -9.71 8.37 18.44
N ARG A 6 -10.16 8.30 17.18
CA ARG A 6 -11.09 9.26 16.56
C ARG A 6 -11.33 9.03 15.06
N GLY A 7 -10.65 8.09 14.41
CA GLY A 7 -10.98 7.60 13.07
C GLY A 7 -11.41 6.14 13.16
N GLU A 8 -12.68 5.91 13.48
CA GLU A 8 -13.29 4.58 13.50
C GLU A 8 -13.54 4.11 12.05
N PHE A 9 -12.48 3.90 11.26
CA PHE A 9 -12.63 3.17 10.02
C PHE A 9 -12.78 1.67 10.34
N MET A 10 -13.69 0.97 9.66
CA MET A 10 -13.75 -0.49 9.70
C MET A 10 -12.40 -1.05 9.25
N ARG A 11 -11.71 -1.80 10.14
CA ARG A 11 -10.38 -2.37 9.87
C ARG A 11 -10.49 -3.88 9.71
N SER A 12 -10.15 -4.34 8.54
CA SER A 12 -9.99 -5.73 8.16
C SER A 12 -9.12 -5.75 6.91
N PRO A 13 -8.60 -6.89 6.49
CA PRO A 13 -8.09 -6.97 5.14
C PRO A 13 -9.32 -6.92 4.21
N THR A 14 -9.25 -6.22 3.08
CA THR A 14 -10.25 -6.30 1.98
C THR A 14 -10.26 -7.67 1.27
N ARG A 15 -9.64 -8.66 1.91
CA ARG A 15 -9.40 -10.03 1.47
C ARG A 15 -9.43 -10.95 2.68
N LYS A 16 -9.59 -12.26 2.46
CA LYS A 16 -9.22 -13.33 3.41
C LYS A 16 -7.69 -13.41 3.60
N ALA A 17 -7.06 -12.37 4.17
CA ALA A 17 -5.68 -12.49 4.67
C ALA A 17 -5.63 -13.59 5.75
N LYS A 18 -4.45 -14.18 5.96
CA LYS A 18 -4.28 -15.15 7.05
C LYS A 18 -4.52 -14.42 8.38
N GLN A 19 -5.67 -14.68 9.01
CA GLN A 19 -5.96 -14.13 10.33
C GLN A 19 -5.00 -14.77 11.34
N GLY A 20 -4.21 -13.92 12.00
CA GLY A 20 -3.28 -14.35 13.04
C GLY A 20 -3.88 -14.17 14.43
N VAL A 21 -3.49 -15.02 15.36
CA VAL A 21 -3.62 -14.76 16.80
C VAL A 21 -2.22 -14.80 17.37
N ALA A 22 -1.86 -13.80 18.19
CA ALA A 22 -0.52 -13.67 18.75
C ALA A 22 0.01 -14.99 19.34
N PRO A 23 1.32 -15.31 19.20
CA PRO A 23 1.91 -16.59 19.62
C PRO A 23 1.62 -17.00 21.07
N ARG A 24 1.33 -16.05 21.97
CA ARG A 24 0.94 -16.33 23.36
C ARG A 24 -0.42 -17.03 23.52
N HIS A 25 -1.27 -17.04 22.50
CA HIS A 25 -2.61 -17.65 22.53
C HIS A 25 -2.75 -18.92 21.68
N ALA A 26 -1.76 -19.25 20.84
CA ALA A 26 -1.81 -20.39 19.92
C ALA A 26 -1.46 -21.76 20.57
N MET A 27 -1.05 -21.79 21.84
CA MET A 27 -0.59 -23.02 22.53
C MET A 27 -1.70 -23.96 23.02
N THR A 28 -2.98 -23.74 22.68
CA THR A 28 -4.09 -24.53 23.26
C THR A 28 -4.80 -25.51 22.33
N SER A 29 -4.40 -25.69 21.06
CA SER A 29 -5.03 -26.72 20.23
C SER A 29 -4.16 -27.29 19.10
N SER A 30 -3.57 -28.46 19.32
CA SER A 30 -3.19 -29.34 18.21
C SER A 30 -3.24 -30.81 18.63
N SER A 31 -4.16 -31.60 18.05
CA SER A 31 -4.16 -33.06 18.16
C SER A 31 -3.87 -33.69 16.79
N SER A 32 -2.84 -34.54 16.72
CA SER A 32 -2.39 -35.18 15.48
C SER A 32 -3.28 -36.37 15.11
N LYS A 33 -3.68 -36.50 13.84
CA LYS A 33 -4.31 -37.72 13.29
C LYS A 33 -3.38 -38.42 12.29
N ARG A 34 -3.01 -39.66 12.60
CA ARG A 34 -2.22 -40.59 11.75
C ARG A 34 -3.03 -41.06 10.54
N LYS A 35 -2.43 -41.02 9.33
CA LYS A 35 -2.98 -41.64 8.10
C LYS A 35 -2.37 -43.03 7.86
N VAL A 36 -3.24 -44.00 7.56
CA VAL A 36 -2.94 -45.40 7.24
C VAL A 36 -2.48 -45.53 5.77
N ARG A 37 -1.42 -46.31 5.54
CA ARG A 37 -0.72 -46.44 4.25
C ARG A 37 -1.13 -47.75 3.53
N LYS A 38 -1.71 -47.67 2.33
CA LYS A 38 -2.03 -48.84 1.47
C LYS A 38 -0.83 -49.18 0.56
N LYS A 39 -0.49 -50.47 0.45
CA LYS A 39 0.56 -51.05 -0.42
C LYS A 39 0.16 -51.02 -1.91
N ARG A 40 1.09 -50.65 -2.81
CA ARG A 40 0.97 -50.78 -4.28
C ARG A 40 2.08 -51.70 -4.85
N SER A 41 1.81 -52.31 -6.01
CA SER A 41 2.56 -53.42 -6.62
C SER A 41 3.91 -53.03 -7.24
N LYS A 42 4.86 -53.97 -7.26
CA LYS A 42 6.30 -53.77 -7.49
C LYS A 42 6.80 -53.92 -8.94
N ILE A 43 5.91 -54.08 -9.93
CA ILE A 43 6.35 -54.43 -11.31
C ILE A 43 6.55 -53.21 -12.21
N ASN A 44 5.80 -52.12 -12.00
CA ASN A 44 6.03 -50.83 -12.69
C ASN A 44 7.21 -50.03 -12.10
N GLN A 45 7.85 -50.54 -11.04
CA GLN A 45 8.97 -49.87 -10.36
C GLN A 45 10.32 -50.12 -11.07
N LEU A 46 10.52 -51.25 -11.75
CA LEU A 46 11.84 -51.59 -12.32
C LEU A 46 12.21 -50.75 -13.56
N GLY A 47 11.26 -50.53 -14.49
CA GLY A 47 11.49 -49.64 -15.64
C GLY A 47 11.63 -48.16 -15.22
N LEU A 48 10.88 -47.75 -14.20
CA LEU A 48 10.99 -46.42 -13.60
C LEU A 48 12.33 -46.24 -12.87
N ILE A 49 12.82 -47.24 -12.13
CA ILE A 49 14.12 -47.21 -11.45
C ILE A 49 15.26 -47.10 -12.46
N ALA A 50 15.18 -47.78 -13.61
CA ALA A 50 16.19 -47.67 -14.66
C ALA A 50 16.21 -46.28 -15.33
N LEU A 51 15.05 -45.68 -15.56
CA LEU A 51 14.92 -44.30 -16.07
C LEU A 51 15.42 -43.27 -15.05
N ILE A 52 15.02 -43.42 -13.78
CA ILE A 52 15.50 -42.57 -12.66
C ILE A 52 17.02 -42.72 -12.53
N ALA A 53 17.56 -43.93 -12.55
CA ALA A 53 18.99 -44.15 -12.49
C ALA A 53 19.72 -43.45 -13.66
N PHE A 54 19.22 -43.56 -14.89
CA PHE A 54 19.80 -42.87 -16.05
C PHE A 54 19.79 -41.33 -15.88
N ILE A 55 18.69 -40.76 -15.38
CA ILE A 55 18.57 -39.32 -15.09
C ILE A 55 19.55 -38.91 -13.98
N PHE A 56 19.78 -39.74 -12.95
CA PHE A 56 20.68 -39.42 -11.82
C PHE A 56 22.16 -39.69 -12.10
N PHE A 57 22.49 -40.60 -13.03
CA PHE A 57 23.88 -40.94 -13.40
C PHE A 57 24.43 -40.11 -14.56
N THR A 58 23.58 -39.36 -15.27
CA THR A 58 23.99 -38.49 -16.38
C THR A 58 23.80 -37.03 -15.97
N PRO A 59 24.88 -36.26 -15.70
CA PRO A 59 24.78 -34.88 -15.21
C PRO A 59 23.88 -33.99 -16.09
N ASP A 60 24.01 -34.10 -17.41
CA ASP A 60 23.25 -33.29 -18.37
C ASP A 60 21.76 -33.65 -18.38
N ALA A 61 21.42 -34.95 -18.28
CA ALA A 61 20.02 -35.39 -18.19
C ALA A 61 19.38 -34.99 -16.85
N ARG A 62 20.17 -34.97 -15.76
CA ARG A 62 19.71 -34.50 -14.45
C ARG A 62 19.38 -33.02 -14.47
N GLN A 63 20.28 -32.19 -14.99
CA GLN A 63 20.07 -30.75 -15.09
C GLN A 63 18.90 -30.42 -16.01
N PHE A 64 18.81 -31.06 -17.17
CA PHE A 64 17.70 -30.87 -18.10
C PHE A 64 16.35 -31.29 -17.50
N VAL A 65 16.28 -32.45 -16.83
CA VAL A 65 15.04 -32.90 -16.19
C VAL A 65 14.67 -32.01 -15.01
N LEU A 66 15.63 -31.58 -14.17
CA LEU A 66 15.35 -30.67 -13.05
C LEU A 66 14.90 -29.29 -13.52
N ALA A 67 15.54 -28.72 -14.55
CA ALA A 67 15.12 -27.45 -15.14
C ALA A 67 13.72 -27.56 -15.77
N LYS A 68 13.44 -28.65 -16.51
CA LYS A 68 12.11 -28.90 -17.07
C LYS A 68 11.07 -29.20 -15.99
N TRP A 69 11.45 -29.84 -14.89
CA TRP A 69 10.55 -30.08 -13.76
C TRP A 69 10.25 -28.77 -13.03
N ALA A 70 11.24 -27.91 -12.80
CA ALA A 70 11.07 -26.59 -12.21
C ALA A 70 10.14 -25.73 -13.08
N GLU A 71 10.37 -25.66 -14.39
CA GLU A 71 9.47 -24.96 -15.32
C GLU A 71 8.02 -25.50 -15.28
N ILE A 72 7.83 -26.82 -15.18
CA ILE A 72 6.51 -27.46 -15.09
C ILE A 72 5.86 -27.21 -13.71
N GLU A 73 6.64 -27.25 -12.65
CA GLU A 73 6.20 -26.96 -11.29
C GLU A 73 5.74 -25.51 -11.19
N ASP A 74 6.53 -24.56 -11.69
CA ASP A 74 6.17 -23.15 -11.76
C ASP A 74 4.86 -22.94 -12.52
N TYR A 75 4.72 -23.55 -13.70
CA TYR A 75 3.49 -23.44 -14.49
C TYR A 75 2.26 -24.02 -13.78
N ILE A 76 2.40 -25.15 -13.09
CA ILE A 76 1.31 -25.77 -12.32
C ILE A 76 0.95 -24.92 -11.09
N MET A 77 1.96 -24.44 -10.37
CA MET A 77 1.80 -23.58 -9.21
C MET A 77 1.14 -22.25 -9.59
N GLU A 78 1.48 -21.70 -10.75
CA GLU A 78 0.86 -20.49 -11.31
C GLU A 78 -0.60 -20.68 -11.71
N GLY A 79 -0.97 -21.87 -12.20
CA GLY A 79 -2.35 -22.21 -12.53
C GLY A 79 -3.25 -22.45 -11.30
N LEU A 80 -2.67 -22.82 -10.16
CA LEU A 80 -3.38 -23.10 -8.90
C LEU A 80 -3.21 -21.98 -7.85
N ALA A 81 -2.46 -20.94 -8.18
CA ALA A 81 -2.18 -19.84 -7.28
C ALA A 81 -3.47 -19.15 -6.83
N PRO A 82 -3.59 -18.84 -5.53
CA PRO A 82 -4.66 -17.97 -5.09
C PRO A 82 -4.45 -16.58 -5.72
N HIS A 83 -5.55 -15.97 -6.13
CA HIS A 83 -5.53 -14.68 -6.81
C HIS A 83 -6.73 -13.84 -6.39
N GLN A 84 -6.64 -12.55 -6.67
CA GLN A 84 -7.77 -11.63 -6.60
C GLN A 84 -7.97 -10.95 -7.95
N VAL A 85 -9.23 -10.82 -8.31
CA VAL A 85 -9.66 -10.18 -9.56
C VAL A 85 -9.76 -8.68 -9.31
N TYR A 86 -9.20 -7.88 -10.22
CA TYR A 86 -9.33 -6.43 -10.20
C TYR A 86 -9.81 -5.90 -11.55
N PRO A 87 -10.59 -4.80 -11.56
CA PRO A 87 -10.88 -4.06 -12.78
C PRO A 87 -9.60 -3.55 -13.46
N LEU A 88 -9.61 -3.46 -14.78
CA LEU A 88 -8.57 -2.73 -15.52
C LEU A 88 -8.75 -1.23 -15.35
N GLU A 89 -9.98 -0.75 -15.48
CA GLU A 89 -10.38 0.61 -15.20
C GLU A 89 -11.73 0.59 -14.47
N ALA A 90 -11.96 1.56 -13.60
CA ALA A 90 -13.27 1.82 -13.03
C ALA A 90 -13.53 3.32 -12.88
N GLU A 91 -14.76 3.73 -13.17
CA GLU A 91 -15.26 5.06 -12.84
C GLU A 91 -16.33 4.91 -11.76
N TYR A 92 -16.21 5.66 -10.67
CA TYR A 92 -17.11 5.52 -9.53
C TYR A 92 -17.18 6.80 -8.70
N THR A 93 -18.22 6.88 -7.87
CA THR A 93 -18.29 7.86 -6.79
C THR A 93 -18.06 7.16 -5.46
N VAL A 94 -16.95 7.49 -4.80
CA VAL A 94 -16.67 7.07 -3.42
C VAL A 94 -17.10 8.18 -2.47
N VAL A 95 -17.83 7.82 -1.42
CA VAL A 95 -18.29 8.74 -0.39
C VAL A 95 -17.58 8.40 0.90
N ARG A 96 -16.84 9.36 1.45
CA ARG A 96 -16.43 9.33 2.86
C ARG A 96 -17.57 9.91 3.68
N SER A 97 -18.18 9.09 4.51
CA SER A 97 -19.27 9.50 5.39
C SER A 97 -18.80 9.65 6.82
N ILE A 98 -19.28 10.70 7.49
CA ILE A 98 -19.00 11.01 8.87
C ILE A 98 -20.33 11.11 9.60
N ASP A 99 -20.70 10.03 10.27
CA ASP A 99 -21.93 9.96 11.04
C ASP A 99 -21.71 10.45 12.47
N LEU A 100 -22.61 11.29 12.95
CA LEU A 100 -22.50 12.02 14.22
C LEU A 100 -23.72 11.77 15.08
N TRP A 101 -23.55 11.11 16.22
CA TRP A 101 -24.62 10.87 17.18
C TRP A 101 -24.39 11.67 18.45
N ASN A 102 -25.31 12.56 18.79
CA ASN A 102 -25.30 13.27 20.06
C ASN A 102 -26.38 12.73 21.00
N ASN A 103 -26.00 11.78 21.86
CA ASN A 103 -26.88 11.23 22.90
C ASN A 103 -26.79 12.02 24.22
N GLY A 104 -26.01 13.08 24.24
CA GLY A 104 -25.80 13.94 25.41
C GLY A 104 -26.93 14.90 25.70
N SER A 105 -26.71 15.73 26.71
CA SER A 105 -27.64 16.75 27.18
C SER A 105 -27.34 18.17 26.67
N GLY A 106 -26.31 18.35 25.85
CA GLY A 106 -25.90 19.64 25.29
C GLY A 106 -25.34 19.46 23.88
N ASN A 107 -25.01 20.57 23.20
CA ASN A 107 -24.47 20.50 21.84
C ASN A 107 -23.13 19.74 21.81
N GLY A 108 -23.01 18.83 20.86
CA GLY A 108 -21.75 18.23 20.47
C GLY A 108 -21.13 19.09 19.38
N HIS A 109 -19.83 19.32 19.47
CA HIS A 109 -19.10 20.12 18.49
C HIS A 109 -18.03 19.28 17.82
N LEU A 110 -18.01 19.32 16.49
CA LEU A 110 -17.04 18.65 15.65
C LEU A 110 -16.25 19.68 14.84
N GLU A 111 -14.94 19.51 14.88
CA GLU A 111 -13.98 20.08 13.93
C GLU A 111 -13.39 18.93 13.12
N GLU A 112 -13.70 18.86 11.83
CA GLU A 112 -13.24 17.80 10.94
C GLU A 112 -12.19 18.29 9.95
N SER A 113 -11.24 17.42 9.61
CA SER A 113 -10.29 17.61 8.51
C SER A 113 -10.45 16.45 7.53
N ILE A 114 -10.94 16.74 6.32
CA ILE A 114 -11.13 15.76 5.26
C ILE A 114 -10.09 16.03 4.17
N PRO A 115 -9.09 15.17 3.96
CA PRO A 115 -8.14 15.29 2.85
C PRO A 115 -8.84 15.54 1.51
N ILE A 116 -8.28 16.43 0.69
CA ILE A 116 -8.71 16.61 -0.70
C ILE A 116 -7.84 15.67 -1.56
N PRO A 117 -8.42 14.63 -2.19
CA PRO A 117 -7.68 13.76 -3.09
C PRO A 117 -7.22 14.54 -4.31
N MET A 118 -6.18 14.02 -4.95
CA MET A 118 -5.59 14.61 -6.15
C MET A 118 -5.59 13.57 -7.28
N ASP A 119 -5.36 14.07 -8.49
CA ASP A 119 -4.90 13.26 -9.60
C ASP A 119 -3.57 12.57 -9.23
N VAL A 120 -3.41 11.32 -9.66
CA VAL A 120 -2.22 10.52 -9.41
C VAL A 120 -1.73 9.91 -10.72
N THR A 121 -0.43 10.01 -10.97
CA THR A 121 0.25 9.44 -12.13
C THR A 121 1.21 8.32 -11.74
N SER A 122 1.70 7.57 -12.73
CA SER A 122 2.67 6.49 -12.52
C SER A 122 4.07 6.94 -12.09
N ASN A 123 4.39 8.23 -12.16
CA ASN A 123 5.66 8.76 -11.67
C ASN A 123 5.47 10.17 -11.12
N GLU A 124 5.14 10.31 -9.84
CA GLU A 124 4.88 11.62 -9.24
C GLU A 124 6.14 12.50 -9.15
N GLY A 125 7.34 11.90 -9.11
CA GLY A 125 8.61 12.63 -8.99
C GLY A 125 9.18 13.16 -10.32
N GLY A 126 8.94 12.45 -11.43
CA GLY A 126 9.49 12.78 -12.75
C GLY A 126 8.59 13.69 -13.59
N ALA A 127 8.99 14.04 -14.82
CA ALA A 127 8.11 14.66 -15.82
C ALA A 127 7.48 13.61 -16.77
N PHE A 128 8.11 12.45 -16.88
CA PHE A 128 7.78 11.32 -17.74
C PHE A 128 8.00 10.01 -16.96
N SER A 129 7.57 8.88 -17.53
CA SER A 129 7.90 7.55 -17.00
C SER A 129 9.38 7.24 -17.23
N LEU A 130 9.85 7.39 -18.48
CA LEU A 130 11.25 7.24 -18.91
C LEU A 130 11.56 8.28 -19.99
N ALA A 131 12.80 8.76 -20.04
CA ALA A 131 13.29 9.62 -21.11
C ALA A 131 14.52 9.01 -21.79
N TYR A 132 14.60 9.18 -23.11
CA TYR A 132 15.63 8.59 -23.96
C TYR A 132 16.62 9.66 -24.43
N THR A 133 17.84 9.24 -24.73
CA THR A 133 18.93 10.11 -25.16
C THR A 133 18.70 10.74 -26.55
N ASP A 134 17.78 10.19 -27.34
CA ASP A 134 17.36 10.73 -28.64
C ASP A 134 16.29 11.84 -28.52
N GLY A 135 15.85 12.15 -27.31
CA GLY A 135 14.81 13.13 -27.01
C GLY A 135 13.39 12.56 -26.95
N THR A 136 13.21 11.24 -27.11
CA THR A 136 11.91 10.58 -26.93
C THR A 136 11.55 10.50 -25.43
N GLU A 137 10.29 10.73 -25.10
CA GLU A 137 9.77 10.67 -23.73
C GLU A 137 8.55 9.75 -23.67
N ILE A 138 8.51 8.88 -22.66
CA ILE A 138 7.34 8.03 -22.39
C ILE A 138 6.46 8.76 -21.38
N ALA A 139 5.24 9.10 -21.81
CA ALA A 139 4.27 9.72 -20.94
C ALA A 139 3.97 8.84 -19.71
N LYS A 140 3.69 9.49 -18.58
CA LYS A 140 3.19 8.78 -17.40
C LYS A 140 1.75 8.36 -17.62
N SER A 141 1.36 7.27 -16.98
CA SER A 141 -0.01 6.79 -16.98
C SER A 141 -0.82 7.53 -15.91
N GLN A 142 -2.07 7.85 -16.22
CA GLN A 142 -3.01 8.39 -15.23
C GLN A 142 -3.60 7.23 -14.42
N ILE A 143 -3.30 7.20 -13.12
CA ILE A 143 -3.70 6.13 -12.18
C ILE A 143 -5.02 6.49 -11.48
N GLN A 144 -5.18 7.75 -11.13
CA GLN A 144 -6.39 8.32 -10.55
C GLN A 144 -6.63 9.70 -11.17
N GLU A 145 -7.86 9.96 -11.58
CA GLU A 145 -8.33 11.24 -12.13
C GLU A 145 -9.58 11.66 -11.36
N ILE A 146 -9.54 12.82 -10.73
CA ILE A 146 -10.65 13.37 -9.94
C ILE A 146 -11.52 14.23 -10.84
N ASN A 147 -12.70 13.71 -11.19
CA ASN A 147 -13.65 14.38 -12.06
C ASN A 147 -14.40 15.50 -11.33
N SER A 148 -14.86 15.22 -10.10
CA SER A 148 -15.57 16.20 -9.28
C SER A 148 -15.57 15.81 -7.81
N MET A 149 -15.67 16.82 -6.94
CA MET A 149 -15.80 16.65 -5.50
C MET A 149 -16.92 17.50 -4.95
N GLU A 150 -17.69 16.96 -4.02
CA GLU A 150 -18.74 17.71 -3.33
C GLU A 150 -18.87 17.27 -1.88
N LEU A 151 -19.23 18.23 -1.02
CA LEU A 151 -19.56 18.00 0.37
C LEU A 151 -21.08 18.15 0.54
N ARG A 152 -21.71 17.16 1.18
CA ARG A 152 -23.16 17.08 1.40
C ARG A 152 -23.42 17.05 2.90
N LEU A 153 -24.13 18.05 3.39
CA LEU A 153 -24.51 18.23 4.79
C LEU A 153 -25.65 19.23 4.89
N ASP A 154 -26.45 19.19 5.96
CA ASP A 154 -27.53 20.15 6.22
C ASP A 154 -28.55 20.28 5.05
N GLY A 155 -28.70 19.21 4.25
CA GLY A 155 -29.51 19.22 3.03
C GLY A 155 -28.96 20.07 1.89
N GLU A 156 -27.75 20.62 2.03
CA GLU A 156 -27.02 21.40 1.04
C GLU A 156 -25.92 20.58 0.36
N VAL A 157 -25.55 21.00 -0.86
CA VAL A 157 -24.42 20.43 -1.60
C VAL A 157 -23.45 21.56 -1.94
N ILE A 158 -22.21 21.40 -1.47
CA ILE A 158 -21.12 22.36 -1.65
C ILE A 158 -20.09 21.73 -2.60
N ALA A 159 -19.94 22.30 -3.80
CA ALA A 159 -18.91 21.88 -4.73
C ALA A 159 -17.51 22.26 -4.19
N ILE A 160 -16.61 21.28 -4.16
CA ILE A 160 -15.21 21.47 -3.78
C ILE A 160 -14.37 21.48 -5.06
N PRO A 161 -13.57 22.54 -5.29
CA PRO A 161 -12.86 22.70 -6.56
C PRO A 161 -11.69 21.71 -6.70
N THR A 162 -11.47 21.21 -7.91
CA THR A 162 -10.34 20.34 -8.28
C THR A 162 -9.13 21.13 -8.79
N ASP A 163 -9.26 22.44 -9.00
CA ASP A 163 -8.23 23.32 -9.56
C ASP A 163 -7.16 23.80 -8.55
N GLY A 164 -7.24 23.33 -7.30
CA GLY A 164 -6.35 23.74 -6.21
C GLY A 164 -6.67 25.11 -5.61
N SER A 165 -7.79 25.74 -5.98
CA SER A 165 -8.23 26.99 -5.35
C SER A 165 -8.52 26.79 -3.86
N THR A 166 -8.16 27.78 -3.06
CA THR A 166 -8.30 27.71 -1.59
C THR A 166 -9.38 28.64 -1.07
N ARG A 167 -10.01 28.26 0.04
CA ARG A 167 -10.96 29.08 0.80
C ARG A 167 -10.50 29.18 2.25
N GLN A 168 -10.16 30.39 2.67
CA GLN A 168 -9.79 30.68 4.06
C GLN A 168 -11.01 30.69 4.98
N LYS A 169 -10.81 30.48 6.29
CA LYS A 169 -11.88 30.48 7.30
C LYS A 169 -12.72 31.76 7.30
N SER A 170 -12.10 32.93 7.09
CA SER A 170 -12.82 34.22 7.02
C SER A 170 -13.86 34.29 5.90
N ASN A 171 -13.74 33.43 4.90
CA ASN A 171 -14.62 33.33 3.74
C ASN A 171 -15.32 31.95 3.70
N ALA A 172 -15.47 31.31 4.88
CA ALA A 172 -16.17 30.04 5.00
C ALA A 172 -17.59 30.14 4.45
N ILE A 173 -18.05 29.05 3.86
CA ILE A 173 -19.45 28.85 3.52
C ILE A 173 -20.15 28.51 4.82
N VAL A 174 -21.26 29.18 5.11
CA VAL A 174 -22.11 28.91 6.27
C VAL A 174 -23.43 28.38 5.77
N THR A 175 -23.78 27.15 6.14
CA THR A 175 -25.04 26.50 5.77
C THR A 175 -26.22 27.12 6.53
N GLY A 176 -27.45 26.73 6.15
CA GLY A 176 -28.69 27.13 6.83
C GLY A 176 -28.71 26.77 8.33
N ASP A 177 -28.05 25.68 8.71
CA ASP A 177 -27.97 25.20 10.10
C ASP A 177 -26.75 25.73 10.86
N GLY A 178 -25.94 26.60 10.22
CA GLY A 178 -24.82 27.28 10.84
C GLY A 178 -23.48 26.53 10.77
N THR A 179 -23.41 25.42 10.02
CA THR A 179 -22.16 24.70 9.79
C THR A 179 -21.22 25.52 8.93
N GLU A 180 -19.96 25.62 9.33
CA GLU A 180 -18.94 26.34 8.58
C GLU A 180 -18.05 25.38 7.78
N VAL A 181 -17.90 25.65 6.48
CA VAL A 181 -17.08 24.86 5.56
C VAL A 181 -16.06 25.73 4.83
N TRP A 182 -14.79 25.32 4.85
CA TRP A 182 -13.71 25.99 4.13
C TRP A 182 -12.63 24.98 3.74
N TRP A 183 -11.70 25.34 2.86
CA TRP A 183 -10.61 24.46 2.43
C TRP A 183 -9.32 25.28 2.32
N PRO A 184 -8.61 25.42 3.44
CA PRO A 184 -7.41 26.22 3.51
C PRO A 184 -6.23 25.45 2.92
N GLY A 185 -5.13 26.15 2.62
CA GLY A 185 -3.85 25.49 2.40
C GLY A 185 -3.26 24.92 3.70
N LYS A 186 -2.12 24.23 3.55
CA LYS A 186 -1.36 23.65 4.65
C LYS A 186 -1.05 24.65 5.78
N GLY A 187 -1.22 24.22 7.02
CA GLY A 187 -0.84 24.99 8.21
C GLY A 187 -1.27 24.33 9.52
N LEU A 188 -0.89 24.94 10.64
CA LEU A 188 -1.26 24.49 11.99
C LEU A 188 -2.45 25.30 12.53
N GLY A 189 -3.18 24.70 13.48
CA GLY A 189 -4.36 25.30 14.11
C GLY A 189 -5.68 24.77 13.54
N SER A 190 -6.79 25.10 14.21
CA SER A 190 -8.14 24.62 13.83
C SER A 190 -8.61 25.16 12.47
N GLU A 191 -8.06 26.27 12.01
CA GLU A 191 -8.43 26.90 10.74
C GLU A 191 -7.64 26.39 9.53
N LYS A 192 -6.68 25.47 9.74
CA LYS A 192 -5.72 25.01 8.72
C LYS A 192 -5.67 23.50 8.64
N CYS A 193 -5.03 23.00 7.59
CA CYS A 193 -4.86 21.58 7.34
C CYS A 193 -3.42 21.15 7.65
N PRO A 194 -3.17 20.28 8.64
CA PRO A 194 -1.81 19.95 9.05
C PRO A 194 -1.07 19.05 8.04
N HIS A 195 -1.78 18.23 7.26
CA HIS A 195 -1.19 17.24 6.35
C HIS A 195 -1.06 17.68 4.89
N GLY A 196 -1.74 18.74 4.47
CA GLY A 196 -1.84 19.13 3.05
C GLY A 196 -3.16 19.83 2.77
N ASP A 197 -3.64 19.78 1.53
CA ASP A 197 -4.93 20.35 1.16
C ASP A 197 -6.08 19.50 1.73
N CYS A 198 -7.05 20.17 2.36
CA CYS A 198 -8.17 19.49 3.01
C CYS A 198 -9.41 20.38 3.08
N VAL A 199 -10.58 19.77 3.17
CA VAL A 199 -11.83 20.43 3.57
C VAL A 199 -11.90 20.42 5.10
N ARG A 200 -12.22 21.57 5.66
CA ARG A 200 -12.50 21.78 7.07
C ARG A 200 -14.00 21.96 7.26
N VAL A 201 -14.55 21.25 8.24
CA VAL A 201 -15.96 21.33 8.62
C VAL A 201 -16.05 21.59 10.12
N SER A 202 -16.79 22.63 10.50
CA SER A 202 -17.07 22.98 11.90
C SER A 202 -18.58 22.95 12.11
N ILE A 203 -19.08 21.94 12.82
CA ILE A 203 -20.51 21.65 12.97
C ILE A 203 -20.87 21.46 14.44
N ASP A 204 -21.97 22.08 14.85
CA ASP A 204 -22.63 21.85 16.13
C ASP A 204 -23.84 20.93 15.94
N VAL A 205 -23.84 19.79 16.63
CA VAL A 205 -24.92 18.80 16.60
C VAL A 205 -25.76 18.96 17.87
N PRO A 206 -27.04 19.32 17.79
CA PRO A 206 -27.92 19.46 18.96
C PRO A 206 -28.06 18.17 19.79
N ALA A 207 -28.45 18.34 21.05
CA ALA A 207 -28.69 17.20 21.95
C ALA A 207 -29.85 16.32 21.44
N GLY A 208 -29.62 15.00 21.40
CA GLY A 208 -30.62 14.01 20.97
C GLY A 208 -30.80 13.91 19.45
N THR A 209 -29.94 14.54 18.64
CA THR A 209 -29.99 14.47 17.18
C THR A 209 -28.85 13.65 16.59
N HIS A 210 -28.97 13.41 15.28
CA HIS A 210 -27.98 12.73 14.46
C HIS A 210 -27.79 13.52 13.17
N GLU A 211 -26.54 13.74 12.78
CA GLU A 211 -26.17 14.42 11.54
C GLU A 211 -25.15 13.58 10.77
N THR A 212 -25.09 13.78 9.45
CA THR A 212 -24.12 13.12 8.58
C THR A 212 -23.41 14.17 7.72
N VAL A 213 -22.08 14.07 7.61
CA VAL A 213 -21.28 14.84 6.67
C VAL A 213 -20.69 13.88 5.64
N ASP A 214 -21.13 14.00 4.39
CA ASP A 214 -20.71 13.15 3.28
C ASP A 214 -19.80 13.93 2.33
N PHE A 215 -18.59 13.44 2.12
CA PHE A 215 -17.68 13.95 1.11
C PHE A 215 -17.62 12.96 -0.06
N ALA A 216 -18.25 13.32 -1.16
CA ALA A 216 -18.38 12.51 -2.36
C ALA A 216 -17.34 12.92 -3.41
N VAL A 217 -16.61 11.94 -3.91
CA VAL A 217 -15.55 12.11 -4.92
C VAL A 217 -15.90 11.22 -6.10
N ASN A 218 -16.17 11.82 -7.25
CA ASN A 218 -16.29 11.11 -8.52
C ASN A 218 -14.91 11.05 -9.16
N LEU A 219 -14.48 9.84 -9.52
CA LEU A 219 -13.15 9.62 -10.06
C LEU A 219 -13.15 8.49 -11.09
N LYS A 220 -12.15 8.56 -11.96
CA LYS A 220 -11.69 7.43 -12.77
C LYS A 220 -10.40 6.88 -12.17
N SER A 221 -10.27 5.57 -12.05
CA SER A 221 -9.02 4.91 -11.66
C SER A 221 -8.67 3.75 -12.57
N SER A 222 -7.38 3.59 -12.84
CA SER A 222 -6.83 2.62 -13.78
C SER A 222 -5.80 1.73 -13.11
N SER A 223 -5.80 0.44 -13.44
CA SER A 223 -4.74 -0.48 -13.03
C SER A 223 -3.44 -0.17 -13.75
N HIS A 224 -2.36 -0.11 -12.98
CA HIS A 224 -1.01 0.16 -13.48
C HIS A 224 0.00 -0.68 -12.70
N THR A 225 1.02 -1.19 -13.38
CA THR A 225 2.11 -1.94 -12.74
C THR A 225 3.46 -1.34 -13.05
N TRP A 226 4.33 -1.34 -12.06
CA TRP A 226 5.76 -1.03 -12.20
C TRP A 226 6.61 -2.30 -12.23
N TRP A 227 5.98 -3.46 -12.45
CA TRP A 227 6.62 -4.77 -12.44
C TRP A 227 6.69 -5.37 -13.83
N HIS A 228 7.91 -5.49 -14.35
CA HIS A 228 8.17 -6.21 -15.58
C HIS A 228 8.24 -7.71 -15.30
N SER A 229 7.11 -8.40 -15.45
CA SER A 229 7.02 -9.84 -15.18
C SER A 229 6.01 -10.56 -16.06
N THR A 230 6.30 -11.82 -16.39
CA THR A 230 5.35 -12.72 -17.05
C THR A 230 4.09 -12.99 -16.23
N ARG A 231 4.17 -12.78 -14.90
CA ARG A 231 3.05 -12.95 -13.96
C ARG A 231 2.04 -11.79 -14.00
N MET A 232 2.42 -10.64 -14.56
CA MET A 232 1.51 -9.53 -14.79
C MET A 232 0.75 -9.73 -16.11
N ASP A 233 -0.57 -9.55 -16.08
CA ASP A 233 -1.42 -9.61 -17.27
C ASP A 233 -0.96 -8.52 -18.26
N GLY A 234 -0.82 -8.88 -19.55
CA GLY A 234 -0.38 -7.95 -20.59
C GLY A 234 -1.36 -6.82 -20.88
N LYS A 235 -2.58 -6.86 -20.33
CA LYS A 235 -3.56 -5.78 -20.39
C LYS A 235 -3.29 -4.65 -19.39
N VAL A 236 -2.48 -4.91 -18.35
CA VAL A 236 -2.17 -3.91 -17.32
C VAL A 236 -1.03 -3.02 -17.84
N ASP A 237 -1.28 -1.71 -17.82
CA ASP A 237 -0.33 -0.71 -18.30
C ASP A 237 0.92 -0.59 -17.39
N GLY A 238 2.03 -0.08 -17.93
CA GLY A 238 3.30 0.14 -17.22
C GLY A 238 4.25 -1.07 -17.17
N LYS A 239 3.79 -2.25 -17.61
CA LYS A 239 4.60 -3.48 -17.59
C LYS A 239 5.88 -3.38 -18.44
N SER A 240 5.88 -2.61 -19.53
CA SER A 240 7.06 -2.45 -20.41
C SER A 240 8.15 -1.61 -19.75
N GLU A 241 7.75 -0.60 -18.96
CA GLU A 241 8.62 0.34 -18.24
C GLU A 241 8.97 -0.17 -16.84
N GLY A 242 8.32 -1.24 -16.38
CA GLY A 242 8.52 -1.78 -15.05
C GLY A 242 9.93 -2.30 -14.77
N THR A 243 10.26 -2.37 -13.48
CA THR A 243 11.49 -2.98 -12.98
C THR A 243 11.33 -4.50 -12.82
N SER A 244 12.45 -5.20 -12.72
CA SER A 244 12.53 -6.64 -12.44
C SER A 244 13.91 -6.96 -11.90
N VAL A 245 14.13 -8.20 -11.44
CA VAL A 245 15.47 -8.65 -11.00
C VAL A 245 16.55 -8.38 -12.06
N SER A 246 16.23 -8.57 -13.35
CA SER A 246 17.17 -8.41 -14.47
C SER A 246 17.38 -6.96 -14.93
N ARG A 247 16.53 -6.03 -14.48
CA ARG A 247 16.58 -4.60 -14.86
C ARG A 247 17.03 -3.71 -13.70
N SER A 248 16.90 -4.20 -12.47
CA SER A 248 17.15 -3.44 -11.27
C SER A 248 18.62 -3.07 -11.12
N GLY A 249 18.83 -1.86 -10.64
CA GLY A 249 20.11 -1.40 -10.14
C GLY A 249 20.43 -1.92 -8.74
N THR A 250 21.55 -1.42 -8.22
CA THR A 250 22.02 -1.67 -6.87
C THR A 250 21.49 -0.63 -5.87
N PHE A 251 21.88 -0.74 -4.60
CA PHE A 251 21.61 0.29 -3.61
C PHE A 251 22.34 1.62 -3.88
N ASP A 252 23.51 1.57 -4.52
CA ASP A 252 24.32 2.77 -4.79
C ASP A 252 23.67 3.66 -5.87
N ASP A 253 22.95 3.04 -6.81
CA ASP A 253 22.28 3.75 -7.91
C ASP A 253 21.12 4.65 -7.43
N ILE A 254 20.60 4.43 -6.22
CA ILE A 254 19.40 5.10 -5.69
C ILE A 254 19.55 6.63 -5.66
N GLU A 255 20.71 7.13 -5.23
CA GLU A 255 20.95 8.57 -5.10
C GLU A 255 21.16 9.26 -6.46
N GLU A 256 21.43 8.49 -7.51
CA GLU A 256 21.72 8.98 -8.85
C GLU A 256 20.46 9.12 -9.72
N ARG A 257 19.32 8.57 -9.27
CA ARG A 257 18.03 8.62 -9.99
C ARG A 257 17.15 9.76 -9.48
N GLY A 258 16.34 10.34 -10.35
CA GLY A 258 15.37 11.39 -10.01
C GLY A 258 16.02 12.57 -9.28
N MET A 259 17.23 12.96 -9.71
CA MET A 259 18.08 13.98 -9.07
C MET A 259 18.39 13.71 -7.58
N GLY A 260 18.28 12.46 -7.12
CA GLY A 260 18.40 12.09 -5.72
C GLY A 260 17.26 12.59 -4.83
N SER A 261 16.19 13.16 -5.41
CA SER A 261 15.12 13.84 -4.65
C SER A 261 14.39 12.88 -3.70
N ARG A 262 14.06 11.67 -4.17
CA ARG A 262 13.39 10.66 -3.34
C ARG A 262 14.31 10.15 -2.23
N SER A 263 15.58 9.90 -2.52
CA SER A 263 16.56 9.49 -1.51
C SER A 263 16.70 10.55 -0.41
N ALA A 264 16.95 11.79 -0.79
CA ALA A 264 17.10 12.91 0.15
C ALA A 264 15.85 13.13 1.02
N THR A 265 14.67 12.81 0.49
CA THR A 265 13.39 13.07 1.18
C THR A 265 12.91 11.90 2.04
N PHE A 266 13.02 10.67 1.52
CA PHE A 266 12.31 9.50 2.07
C PHE A 266 13.22 8.33 2.49
N SER A 267 14.54 8.50 2.43
CA SER A 267 15.50 7.52 2.99
C SER A 267 15.99 7.88 4.40
N ALA A 268 15.59 9.05 4.93
CA ALA A 268 15.97 9.48 6.28
C ALA A 268 15.57 8.43 7.34
N ASN A 269 16.43 8.18 8.32
CA ASN A 269 16.19 7.14 9.32
C ASN A 269 16.65 7.64 10.70
N PRO A 270 15.76 7.69 11.72
CA PRO A 270 14.37 7.20 11.75
C PRO A 270 13.35 8.18 11.14
N TRP A 271 12.06 7.79 11.12
CA TRP A 271 10.97 8.62 10.56
C TRP A 271 9.61 8.40 11.20
N TYR A 272 8.82 9.48 11.18
CA TYR A 272 7.54 9.62 11.87
C TYR A 272 7.67 9.36 13.39
N ASP A 273 8.06 10.41 14.13
CA ASP A 273 8.14 10.36 15.59
C ASP A 273 6.75 10.47 16.21
N ARG A 274 6.31 9.43 16.91
CA ARG A 274 5.00 9.38 17.58
C ARG A 274 5.10 9.71 19.07
N GLY A 275 6.22 10.31 19.49
CA GLY A 275 6.49 10.70 20.87
C GLY A 275 6.74 9.49 21.76
N ALA A 276 5.88 9.26 22.75
CA ALA A 276 6.05 8.18 23.73
C ALA A 276 6.03 6.77 23.10
N GLU A 277 5.38 6.62 21.95
CA GLU A 277 5.32 5.36 21.20
C GLU A 277 6.55 5.12 20.30
N GLY A 278 7.45 6.11 20.23
CA GLY A 278 8.67 6.08 19.41
C GLY A 278 8.42 6.24 17.91
N TRP A 279 9.48 5.99 17.15
CA TRP A 279 9.48 6.11 15.69
C TRP A 279 8.65 4.99 15.04
N ALA A 280 7.77 5.34 14.10
CA ALA A 280 7.01 4.33 13.35
C ALA A 280 7.92 3.53 12.41
N ILE A 281 8.87 4.22 11.77
CA ILE A 281 9.84 3.63 10.85
C ILE A 281 11.25 3.86 11.42
N ASP A 282 11.96 2.77 11.70
CA ASP A 282 13.32 2.83 12.25
C ASP A 282 14.12 1.59 11.83
N ALA A 283 15.31 1.81 11.28
CA ALA A 283 16.21 0.77 10.80
C ALA A 283 17.51 0.67 11.60
N ARG A 284 17.66 1.46 12.68
CA ARG A 284 18.90 1.50 13.47
C ARG A 284 18.97 0.29 14.40
N GLN A 285 20.08 -0.44 14.37
CA GLN A 285 20.28 -1.66 15.18
C GLN A 285 20.04 -1.45 16.69
N SER A 286 20.34 -0.25 17.22
CA SER A 286 20.18 0.06 18.64
C SER A 286 18.72 0.20 19.11
N THR A 287 17.82 0.56 18.21
CA THR A 287 16.41 0.88 18.52
C THR A 287 15.42 -0.05 17.82
N ALA A 288 15.81 -0.65 16.70
CA ALA A 288 15.04 -1.62 15.94
C ALA A 288 15.89 -2.89 15.60
N PRO A 289 16.34 -3.65 16.61
CA PRO A 289 17.20 -4.82 16.39
C PRO A 289 16.50 -5.94 15.60
N THR A 290 15.18 -6.12 15.75
CA THR A 290 14.44 -7.15 15.00
C THR A 290 14.31 -6.79 13.53
N VAL A 291 14.05 -5.50 13.21
CA VAL A 291 14.12 -4.99 11.83
C VAL A 291 15.49 -5.29 11.23
N TYR A 292 16.56 -4.90 11.92
CA TYR A 292 17.93 -5.09 11.44
C TYR A 292 18.27 -6.57 11.21
N GLN A 293 17.90 -7.46 12.15
CA GLN A 293 18.13 -8.90 12.03
C GLN A 293 17.30 -9.53 10.90
N THR A 294 16.06 -9.10 10.73
CA THR A 294 15.17 -9.57 9.64
C THR A 294 15.75 -9.17 8.28
N ALA A 295 16.17 -7.91 8.13
CA ALA A 295 16.83 -7.41 6.94
C ALA A 295 18.10 -8.24 6.60
N ALA A 296 18.96 -8.49 7.59
CA ALA A 296 20.17 -9.29 7.40
C ALA A 296 19.85 -10.74 7.02
N SER A 297 18.78 -11.33 7.58
CA SER A 297 18.33 -12.68 7.22
C SER A 297 17.79 -12.75 5.79
N ILE A 298 17.06 -11.73 5.35
CA ILE A 298 16.54 -11.63 3.98
C ILE A 298 17.70 -11.50 3.00
N GLU A 299 18.63 -10.59 3.24
CA GLU A 299 19.84 -10.44 2.41
C GLU A 299 20.67 -11.73 2.37
N ALA A 300 20.80 -12.44 3.49
CA ALA A 300 21.51 -13.72 3.54
C ALA A 300 20.82 -14.84 2.75
N SER A 301 19.52 -14.73 2.50
CA SER A 301 18.74 -15.69 1.70
C SER A 301 18.89 -15.48 0.19
N LEU A 302 19.35 -14.31 -0.25
CA LEU A 302 19.56 -14.01 -1.66
C LEU A 302 20.83 -14.68 -2.21
N PRO A 303 20.86 -15.07 -3.50
CA PRO A 303 22.09 -15.47 -4.16
C PRO A 303 23.17 -14.40 -4.08
N GLY A 304 24.43 -14.84 -4.14
CA GLY A 304 25.59 -13.96 -3.98
C GLY A 304 25.61 -12.77 -4.95
N ASN A 305 25.13 -12.95 -6.18
CA ASN A 305 25.06 -11.93 -7.23
C ASN A 305 23.82 -11.03 -7.16
N LEU A 306 22.92 -11.22 -6.17
CA LEU A 306 21.71 -10.43 -5.99
C LEU A 306 21.69 -9.70 -4.63
N LYS A 307 22.77 -9.78 -3.84
CA LYS A 307 22.81 -9.21 -2.48
C LYS A 307 22.74 -7.69 -2.44
N ASP A 308 23.23 -7.03 -3.48
CA ASP A 308 23.21 -5.60 -3.70
C ASP A 308 22.05 -5.14 -4.61
N ASN A 309 21.34 -6.06 -5.24
CA ASN A 309 20.23 -5.77 -6.15
C ASN A 309 19.01 -5.23 -5.36
N ALA A 310 18.65 -3.97 -5.62
CA ALA A 310 17.62 -3.27 -4.86
C ALA A 310 16.24 -3.93 -5.00
N TYR A 311 15.86 -4.33 -6.21
CA TYR A 311 14.62 -5.06 -6.47
C TYR A 311 14.60 -6.41 -5.74
N ALA A 312 15.65 -7.21 -5.85
CA ALA A 312 15.70 -8.53 -5.24
C ALA A 312 15.51 -8.47 -3.72
N PHE A 313 16.17 -7.51 -3.06
CA PHE A 313 16.01 -7.27 -1.63
C PHE A 313 14.59 -6.81 -1.26
N ALA A 314 14.03 -5.86 -2.02
CA ALA A 314 12.69 -5.35 -1.78
C ALA A 314 11.61 -6.44 -2.02
N ARG A 315 11.76 -7.22 -3.09
CA ARG A 315 10.88 -8.33 -3.44
C ARG A 315 10.92 -9.44 -2.40
N ALA A 316 12.12 -9.87 -2.00
CA ALA A 316 12.28 -10.89 -0.96
C ALA A 316 11.70 -10.43 0.38
N THR A 317 11.81 -9.13 0.70
CA THR A 317 11.19 -8.55 1.90
C THR A 317 9.66 -8.60 1.82
N PHE A 318 9.08 -8.19 0.69
CA PHE A 318 7.63 -8.27 0.47
C PHE A 318 7.12 -9.70 0.61
N ASP A 319 7.78 -10.68 -0.01
CA ASP A 319 7.40 -12.08 0.07
C ASP A 319 7.55 -12.63 1.50
N TRP A 320 8.65 -12.29 2.18
CA TRP A 320 8.88 -12.69 3.56
C TRP A 320 7.79 -12.16 4.51
N LEU A 321 7.38 -10.90 4.39
CA LEU A 321 6.31 -10.34 5.21
C LEU A 321 4.97 -11.03 4.95
N ASN A 322 4.63 -11.28 3.69
CA ASN A 322 3.42 -12.01 3.30
C ASN A 322 3.34 -13.43 3.91
N ASP A 323 4.50 -14.08 4.04
CA ASP A 323 4.57 -15.43 4.59
C ASP A 323 4.61 -15.47 6.12
N ASN A 324 5.22 -14.46 6.75
CA ASN A 324 5.56 -14.49 8.19
C ASN A 324 4.73 -13.54 9.06
N VAL A 325 4.06 -12.53 8.50
CA VAL A 325 3.33 -11.50 9.24
C VAL A 325 1.83 -11.53 8.88
N PRO A 326 1.03 -12.36 9.57
CA PRO A 326 -0.42 -12.38 9.39
C PRO A 326 -1.08 -11.05 9.80
N TYR A 327 -2.29 -10.84 9.30
CA TYR A 327 -3.08 -9.64 9.59
C TYR A 327 -3.59 -9.64 11.03
N ASP A 328 -3.46 -8.51 11.72
CA ASP A 328 -3.99 -8.29 13.07
C ASP A 328 -5.36 -7.60 13.04
N VAL A 329 -6.42 -8.39 13.25
CA VAL A 329 -7.79 -7.86 13.37
C VAL A 329 -8.05 -7.13 14.69
N SER A 330 -7.15 -7.29 15.67
CA SER A 330 -7.21 -6.65 16.99
C SER A 330 -6.08 -5.64 17.18
N ALA A 331 -5.55 -5.10 16.07
CA ALA A 331 -4.45 -4.15 16.11
C ALA A 331 -4.76 -2.98 17.07
N PRO A 332 -3.75 -2.49 17.80
CA PRO A 332 -3.95 -1.43 18.77
C PRO A 332 -4.51 -0.17 18.12
N ASN A 333 -5.05 0.70 18.97
CA ASN A 333 -5.48 2.00 18.51
C ASN A 333 -4.33 2.69 17.84
N VAL A 334 -3.20 3.03 18.46
CA VAL A 334 -2.03 3.63 17.75
C VAL A 334 -1.23 2.56 17.01
N ALA A 335 -0.79 2.84 15.76
CA ALA A 335 0.00 1.92 14.94
C ALA A 335 1.25 1.44 15.67
N ARG A 336 1.54 0.14 15.66
CA ARG A 336 2.87 -0.35 16.00
C ARG A 336 3.91 0.14 15.00
N SER A 337 5.12 0.39 15.49
CA SER A 337 6.30 0.59 14.65
C SER A 337 6.66 -0.70 13.89
N GLY A 338 7.55 -0.58 12.90
CA GLY A 338 8.08 -1.76 12.19
C GLY A 338 8.71 -2.78 13.15
N GLU A 339 9.49 -2.34 14.13
CA GLU A 339 10.05 -3.20 15.19
C GLU A 339 8.94 -3.90 15.99
N GLN A 340 7.94 -3.14 16.45
CA GLN A 340 6.84 -3.68 17.25
C GLN A 340 5.98 -4.69 16.47
N CYS A 341 5.76 -4.45 15.17
CA CYS A 341 5.05 -5.37 14.27
C CYS A 341 5.82 -6.68 14.12
N LEU A 342 7.11 -6.63 13.83
CA LEU A 342 7.95 -7.82 13.67
C LEU A 342 8.11 -8.61 14.98
N VAL A 343 8.27 -7.92 16.12
CA VAL A 343 8.33 -8.58 17.44
C VAL A 343 7.00 -9.26 17.79
N ALA A 344 5.87 -8.65 17.43
CA ALA A 344 4.56 -9.26 17.64
C ALA A 344 4.30 -10.43 16.67
N GLY A 345 4.97 -10.45 15.51
CA GLY A 345 4.76 -11.42 14.45
C GLY A 345 3.40 -11.27 13.78
N MET A 346 2.81 -10.07 13.80
CA MET A 346 1.53 -9.72 13.17
C MET A 346 1.36 -8.20 13.09
N GLY A 347 0.55 -7.72 12.15
CA GLY A 347 0.23 -6.30 12.02
C GLY A 347 -0.96 -6.02 11.10
N ASP A 348 -1.60 -4.86 11.23
CA ASP A 348 -2.56 -4.32 10.26
C ASP A 348 -1.85 -3.56 9.10
N CYS A 349 -2.61 -2.85 8.28
CA CYS A 349 -2.15 -2.29 7.00
C CYS A 349 -0.94 -1.35 7.07
N ASP A 350 -1.00 -0.34 7.92
CA ASP A 350 0.12 0.58 8.18
C ASP A 350 1.21 -0.08 9.03
N GLU A 351 0.92 -1.00 9.95
CA GLU A 351 1.96 -1.68 10.74
C GLU A 351 2.85 -2.58 9.87
N GLN A 352 2.27 -3.32 8.92
CA GLN A 352 3.05 -4.09 7.95
C GLN A 352 3.78 -3.18 6.97
N SER A 353 3.19 -2.03 6.62
CA SER A 353 3.88 -1.00 5.84
C SER A 353 5.06 -0.40 6.62
N ASN A 354 4.92 -0.17 7.93
CA ASN A 354 5.99 0.29 8.81
C ASN A 354 7.14 -0.71 8.85
N ALA A 355 6.82 -2.01 8.95
CA ALA A 355 7.82 -3.08 8.91
C ALA A 355 8.55 -3.12 7.56
N PHE A 356 7.82 -3.10 6.45
CA PHE A 356 8.39 -3.05 5.11
C PHE A 356 9.33 -1.85 4.93
N MET A 357 8.83 -0.65 5.21
CA MET A 357 9.61 0.59 5.08
C MET A 357 10.83 0.63 6.03
N SER A 358 10.71 0.07 7.23
CA SER A 358 11.84 -0.02 8.17
C SER A 358 12.95 -0.93 7.64
N ILE A 359 12.59 -2.07 7.03
CA ILE A 359 13.56 -2.98 6.40
C ILE A 359 14.21 -2.31 5.18
N MET A 360 13.43 -1.63 4.33
CA MET A 360 13.93 -0.90 3.15
C MET A 360 15.00 0.13 3.53
N ARG A 361 14.77 0.88 4.63
CA ARG A 361 15.71 1.89 5.12
C ARG A 361 17.01 1.33 5.71
N THR A 362 17.13 0.02 5.93
CA THR A 362 18.44 -0.59 6.25
C THR A 362 19.42 -0.52 5.07
N LYS A 363 18.90 -0.35 3.85
CA LYS A 363 19.65 -0.26 2.59
C LYS A 363 19.49 1.09 1.89
N GLY A 364 18.93 2.10 2.57
CA GLY A 364 18.73 3.43 1.99
C GLY A 364 17.64 3.51 0.91
N ILE A 365 16.81 2.46 0.75
CA ILE A 365 15.72 2.46 -0.23
C ILE A 365 14.62 3.44 0.20
N PRO A 366 14.26 4.44 -0.65
CA PRO A 366 13.28 5.45 -0.29
C PRO A 366 11.87 4.86 -0.30
N THR A 367 11.14 5.08 0.80
CA THR A 367 9.75 4.65 0.94
C THR A 367 8.92 5.66 1.72
N TRP A 368 7.67 5.86 1.33
CA TRP A 368 6.75 6.81 1.95
C TRP A 368 5.33 6.26 2.03
N TYR A 369 4.52 6.83 2.91
CA TYR A 369 3.14 6.39 3.09
C TYR A 369 2.24 6.84 1.94
N VAL A 370 1.27 5.99 1.66
CA VAL A 370 0.04 6.35 0.95
C VAL A 370 -1.13 5.93 1.82
N PHE A 371 -2.12 6.80 1.91
CA PHE A 371 -3.34 6.58 2.66
C PHE A 371 -4.57 6.75 1.78
N GLY A 372 -5.61 6.00 2.12
CA GLY A 372 -6.92 6.18 1.53
C GLY A 372 -7.87 5.09 1.96
N ALA A 373 -8.57 4.50 0.99
CA ALA A 373 -9.49 3.41 1.25
C ALA A 373 -9.32 2.31 0.22
N LEU A 374 -9.48 1.06 0.67
CA LEU A 374 -9.59 -0.08 -0.22
C LEU A 374 -11.02 -0.59 -0.28
N ALA A 375 -11.46 -0.90 -1.48
CA ALA A 375 -12.67 -1.64 -1.76
C ALA A 375 -12.37 -3.12 -1.97
N ASP A 376 -13.39 -3.97 -1.75
CA ASP A 376 -13.41 -5.29 -2.36
C ASP A 376 -13.52 -5.21 -3.90
N SER A 377 -13.52 -6.35 -4.59
CA SER A 377 -13.55 -6.39 -6.06
C SER A 377 -14.84 -5.85 -6.67
N GLU A 378 -15.92 -5.78 -5.88
CA GLU A 378 -17.26 -5.38 -6.34
C GLU A 378 -17.67 -4.00 -5.81
N PHE A 379 -16.75 -3.29 -5.16
CA PHE A 379 -16.98 -1.98 -4.53
C PHE A 379 -18.10 -1.97 -3.48
N GLU A 380 -18.41 -3.12 -2.87
CA GLU A 380 -19.51 -3.27 -1.90
C GLU A 380 -19.08 -2.89 -0.48
N SER A 381 -17.83 -3.14 -0.13
CA SER A 381 -17.27 -2.83 1.18
C SER A 381 -15.97 -2.07 1.07
N TRP A 382 -15.84 -1.02 1.88
CA TRP A 382 -14.67 -0.16 1.92
C TRP A 382 -14.09 -0.05 3.32
N GLN A 383 -12.77 0.09 3.37
CA GLN A 383 -12.03 0.15 4.61
C GLN A 383 -10.89 1.16 4.48
N GLY A 384 -10.72 1.99 5.51
CA GLY A 384 -9.57 2.89 5.58
C GLY A 384 -8.28 2.07 5.55
N HIS A 385 -7.34 2.48 4.70
CA HIS A 385 -6.16 1.68 4.41
C HIS A 385 -4.91 2.53 4.25
N ALA A 386 -3.77 1.92 4.52
CA ALA A 386 -2.46 2.51 4.38
C ALA A 386 -1.51 1.50 3.73
N TRP A 387 -0.65 1.98 2.84
CA TRP A 387 0.36 1.18 2.17
C TRP A 387 1.61 2.01 1.90
N ALA A 388 2.63 1.41 1.30
CA ALA A 388 3.88 2.09 0.99
C ALA A 388 4.00 2.35 -0.51
N TYR A 389 4.59 3.49 -0.87
CA TYR A 389 5.26 3.63 -2.15
C TYR A 389 6.77 3.42 -1.96
N ILE A 390 7.43 2.93 -3.00
CA ILE A 390 8.86 2.63 -3.04
C ILE A 390 9.47 3.19 -4.31
N MET A 391 10.68 3.75 -4.22
CA MET A 391 11.50 4.03 -5.38
C MET A 391 12.55 2.93 -5.58
N LEU A 392 12.64 2.40 -6.80
CA LEU A 392 13.65 1.39 -7.18
C LEU A 392 14.43 1.85 -8.41
N PRO A 393 15.77 1.86 -8.36
CA PRO A 393 16.60 2.20 -9.51
C PRO A 393 16.63 1.05 -10.51
N MET A 394 16.79 1.38 -11.79
CA MET A 394 17.23 0.43 -12.81
C MET A 394 18.74 0.53 -13.00
N SER A 395 19.39 -0.55 -13.46
CA SER A 395 20.86 -0.60 -13.56
C SER A 395 21.39 0.25 -14.70
N ASP A 396 22.57 0.84 -14.52
CA ASP A 396 23.23 1.62 -15.57
C ASP A 396 23.33 0.83 -16.87
N GLU A 397 23.73 -0.44 -16.80
CA GLU A 397 23.90 -1.28 -17.99
C GLU A 397 22.59 -1.46 -18.75
N TRP A 398 21.47 -1.65 -18.05
CA TRP A 398 20.17 -1.78 -18.70
C TRP A 398 19.72 -0.44 -19.29
N CYS A 399 19.86 0.65 -18.54
CA CYS A 399 19.47 1.98 -19.00
C CYS A 399 20.25 2.40 -20.24
N GLU A 400 21.57 2.28 -20.21
CA GLU A 400 22.46 2.61 -21.32
C GLU A 400 22.20 1.71 -22.54
N ALA A 401 21.98 0.40 -22.34
CA ALA A 401 21.67 -0.52 -23.44
C ALA A 401 20.32 -0.24 -24.12
N ASN A 402 19.43 0.52 -23.47
CA ASN A 402 18.14 0.93 -24.01
C ASN A 402 18.09 2.44 -24.31
N ASP A 403 19.24 3.11 -24.34
CA ASP A 403 19.36 4.55 -24.62
C ASP A 403 18.54 5.45 -23.67
N ILE A 404 18.32 5.02 -22.43
CA ILE A 404 17.56 5.74 -21.40
C ILE A 404 18.48 6.65 -20.60
N ILE A 405 18.02 7.87 -20.33
CA ILE A 405 18.72 8.84 -19.46
C ILE A 405 18.69 8.31 -18.02
N LEU A 406 19.87 8.11 -17.43
CA LEU A 406 20.05 7.54 -16.09
C LEU A 406 19.17 8.23 -15.04
N GLU A 407 19.10 9.56 -15.05
CA GLU A 407 18.28 10.32 -14.11
C GLU A 407 16.80 9.91 -14.14
N SER A 408 16.27 9.50 -15.29
CA SER A 408 14.89 9.04 -15.46
C SER A 408 14.69 7.54 -15.20
N CYS A 409 15.78 6.79 -15.05
CA CYS A 409 15.78 5.34 -15.14
C CYS A 409 15.47 4.66 -13.78
N TYR A 410 14.23 4.84 -13.32
CA TYR A 410 13.73 4.30 -12.07
C TYR A 410 12.21 4.13 -12.10
N VAL A 411 11.66 3.45 -11.10
CA VAL A 411 10.21 3.38 -10.87
C VAL A 411 9.85 3.89 -9.48
N GLU A 412 8.65 4.46 -9.34
CA GLU A 412 8.02 4.82 -8.06
C GLU A 412 6.70 4.06 -7.93
N GLY A 413 6.74 2.89 -7.29
CA GLY A 413 5.64 1.94 -7.35
C GLY A 413 4.92 1.72 -6.03
N SER A 414 3.67 1.26 -6.14
CA SER A 414 2.81 0.89 -5.00
C SER A 414 3.17 -0.49 -4.43
N VAL A 415 3.33 -0.59 -3.11
CA VAL A 415 3.52 -1.84 -2.37
C VAL A 415 2.51 -1.92 -1.24
N ASP A 416 1.57 -2.86 -1.36
CA ASP A 416 0.63 -3.22 -0.31
C ASP A 416 0.84 -4.68 0.09
N VAL A 417 1.57 -4.85 1.20
CA VAL A 417 1.92 -6.16 1.76
C VAL A 417 0.66 -6.93 2.14
N VAL A 418 -0.26 -6.32 2.89
CA VAL A 418 -1.46 -7.01 3.42
C VAL A 418 -2.33 -7.59 2.30
N ASN A 419 -2.44 -6.89 1.17
CA ASN A 419 -3.26 -7.33 0.04
C ASN A 419 -2.46 -8.01 -1.08
N HIS A 420 -1.19 -8.36 -0.83
CA HIS A 420 -0.32 -9.02 -1.80
C HIS A 420 -0.26 -8.27 -3.15
N LYS A 421 -0.15 -6.95 -3.11
CA LYS A 421 0.05 -6.11 -4.31
C LYS A 421 1.49 -5.64 -4.35
N TRP A 422 2.28 -6.30 -5.19
CA TRP A 422 3.67 -5.93 -5.45
C TRP A 422 3.75 -5.05 -6.69
N LEU A 423 4.22 -3.81 -6.52
CA LEU A 423 4.43 -2.85 -7.62
C LEU A 423 3.20 -2.75 -8.54
N VAL A 424 2.02 -2.61 -7.94
CA VAL A 424 0.77 -2.54 -8.70
C VAL A 424 -0.28 -1.69 -7.99
N HIS A 425 -0.96 -0.86 -8.78
CA HIS A 425 -2.17 -0.12 -8.40
C HIS A 425 -3.41 -0.76 -9.04
N THR A 426 -4.54 -0.64 -8.37
CA THR A 426 -5.82 -1.20 -8.81
C THR A 426 -6.94 -0.19 -8.58
N PRO A 427 -8.00 -0.16 -9.41
CA PRO A 427 -9.12 0.77 -9.23
C PRO A 427 -9.85 0.65 -7.89
N THR A 428 -9.73 -0.49 -7.20
CA THR A 428 -10.27 -0.68 -5.84
C THR A 428 -9.43 -0.01 -4.74
N ALA A 429 -8.36 0.70 -5.10
CA ALA A 429 -7.55 1.49 -4.17
C ALA A 429 -7.78 2.97 -4.44
N TYR A 430 -8.63 3.59 -3.63
CA TYR A 430 -8.82 5.03 -3.64
C TYR A 430 -7.66 5.69 -2.89
N ILE A 431 -6.92 6.54 -3.59
CA ILE A 431 -5.81 7.33 -3.02
C ILE A 431 -6.38 8.64 -2.49
N ASP A 432 -6.43 8.75 -1.17
CA ASP A 432 -6.90 9.96 -0.49
C ASP A 432 -5.75 10.94 -0.27
N TRP A 433 -4.56 10.42 0.06
CA TRP A 433 -3.38 11.25 0.30
C TRP A 433 -2.09 10.45 0.11
N ILE A 434 -1.13 11.03 -0.63
CA ILE A 434 0.24 10.55 -0.74
C ILE A 434 1.11 11.41 0.16
N GLU A 435 1.99 10.78 0.95
CA GLU A 435 2.86 11.50 1.86
C GLU A 435 3.69 12.55 1.14
N LYS A 436 3.62 13.77 1.66
CA LYS A 436 4.54 14.86 1.36
C LYS A 436 5.39 15.08 2.60
N ALA A 437 6.70 15.19 2.47
CA ALA A 437 7.57 15.51 3.60
C ALA A 437 7.26 16.91 4.18
N PRO A 438 7.60 17.18 5.45
CA PRO A 438 8.24 16.26 6.39
C PRO A 438 7.22 15.33 7.09
N TRP A 439 7.72 14.39 7.91
CA TRP A 439 6.92 13.32 8.53
C TRP A 439 5.78 13.83 9.41
N GLU A 440 5.85 15.06 9.93
CA GLU A 440 4.78 15.68 10.73
C GLU A 440 3.46 15.74 9.96
N ASN A 441 3.49 15.71 8.63
CA ASN A 441 2.28 15.65 7.82
C ASN A 441 1.56 14.30 7.97
N VAL A 442 2.29 13.21 8.24
CA VAL A 442 1.71 11.90 8.56
C VAL A 442 0.91 11.98 9.85
N ASP A 443 1.48 12.61 10.90
CA ASP A 443 0.75 12.86 12.15
C ASP A 443 -0.49 13.73 11.91
N GLY A 444 -0.34 14.76 11.07
CA GLY A 444 -1.44 15.60 10.60
C GLY A 444 -2.57 14.81 9.95
N TYR A 445 -2.27 13.77 9.16
CA TYR A 445 -3.26 12.93 8.51
C TYR A 445 -4.03 12.10 9.54
N TYR A 446 -3.33 11.46 10.48
CA TYR A 446 -3.94 10.69 11.56
C TYR A 446 -4.79 11.52 12.52
N SER A 447 -4.44 12.79 12.73
CA SER A 447 -5.15 13.65 13.70
C SER A 447 -6.61 13.88 13.33
N GLY A 448 -6.93 13.99 12.03
CA GLY A 448 -8.29 13.97 11.46
C GLY A 448 -9.33 14.95 12.04
N GLY A 449 -9.00 15.84 12.98
CA GLY A 449 -9.94 16.74 13.64
C GLY A 449 -10.24 16.41 15.11
N SER A 450 -11.11 17.22 15.74
CA SER A 450 -11.44 17.14 17.16
C SER A 450 -12.93 17.11 17.44
N LEU A 451 -13.31 16.42 18.51
CA LEU A 451 -14.69 16.27 18.96
C LEU A 451 -14.80 16.74 20.42
N SER A 452 -15.86 17.47 20.76
CA SER A 452 -16.20 17.85 22.14
C SER A 452 -17.72 17.77 22.37
N GLY A 453 -18.14 17.58 23.62
CA GLY A 453 -19.54 17.31 23.96
C GLY A 453 -19.68 16.07 24.84
N ASN A 454 -20.76 16.00 25.61
CA ASN A 454 -21.07 14.83 26.43
C ASN A 454 -21.77 13.78 25.58
N ASP A 455 -21.34 12.52 25.65
CA ASP A 455 -21.88 11.39 24.84
C ASP A 455 -22.10 11.73 23.36
N PHE A 456 -21.15 12.47 22.78
CA PHE A 456 -21.08 12.78 21.36
C PHE A 456 -20.09 11.81 20.70
N LYS A 457 -20.53 11.18 19.60
CA LYS A 457 -19.78 10.13 18.91
C LYS A 457 -19.68 10.41 17.43
N ARG A 458 -18.61 9.94 16.81
CA ARG A 458 -18.33 10.04 15.39
C ARG A 458 -17.87 8.69 14.84
N LEU A 459 -18.48 8.24 13.76
CA LEU A 459 -18.03 7.11 12.95
C LEU A 459 -17.60 7.61 11.57
N ARG A 460 -16.54 7.05 11.01
CA ARG A 460 -16.13 7.35 9.63
C ARG A 460 -16.25 6.09 8.79
N SER A 461 -16.94 6.19 7.68
CA SER A 461 -17.12 5.07 6.76
C SER A 461 -16.85 5.50 5.33
N PHE A 462 -16.73 4.51 4.46
CA PHE A 462 -16.64 4.71 3.03
C PHE A 462 -17.68 3.82 2.36
N TYR A 463 -18.30 4.31 1.30
CA TYR A 463 -19.19 3.52 0.45
C TYR A 463 -19.17 4.03 -1.00
N THR A 464 -19.69 3.22 -1.92
CA THR A 464 -19.82 3.59 -3.33
C THR A 464 -21.29 3.82 -3.67
N GLU A 465 -21.59 4.91 -4.38
CA GLU A 465 -22.96 5.20 -4.86
C GLU A 465 -23.28 4.52 -6.20
N GLY A 466 -22.24 4.29 -6.99
CA GLY A 466 -22.28 3.60 -8.27
C GLY A 466 -20.89 3.46 -8.84
N TYR A 467 -20.69 2.44 -9.67
CA TYR A 467 -19.44 2.22 -10.39
C TYR A 467 -19.70 1.61 -11.76
N GLU A 468 -18.77 1.85 -12.68
CA GLU A 468 -18.67 1.22 -13.99
C GLU A 468 -17.28 0.62 -14.15
N VAL A 469 -17.20 -0.65 -14.55
CA VAL A 469 -15.94 -1.31 -14.89
C VAL A 469 -15.69 -1.19 -16.39
N ILE A 470 -14.53 -0.66 -16.74
CA ILE A 470 -14.12 -0.38 -18.12
C ILE A 470 -12.95 -1.31 -18.48
N GLY A 471 -12.94 -1.84 -19.71
CA GLY A 471 -11.86 -2.70 -20.22
C GLY A 471 -11.84 -4.14 -19.69
N GLY A 472 -12.64 -4.46 -18.67
CA GLY A 472 -12.74 -5.80 -18.06
C GLY A 472 -11.89 -5.94 -16.82
N THR A 473 -11.45 -7.17 -16.52
CA THR A 473 -10.70 -7.49 -15.30
C THR A 473 -9.43 -8.29 -15.57
N TRP A 474 -8.55 -8.34 -14.57
CA TRP A 474 -7.31 -9.12 -14.57
C TRP A 474 -7.07 -9.79 -13.19
N ASN A 475 -6.21 -10.80 -13.16
CA ASN A 475 -5.93 -11.59 -11.96
C ASN A 475 -4.58 -11.22 -11.35
N ASN A 476 -4.60 -10.68 -10.12
CA ASN A 476 -3.40 -10.53 -9.30
C ASN A 476 -3.10 -11.86 -8.58
N LYS A 477 -2.09 -12.60 -9.07
CA LYS A 477 -1.69 -13.89 -8.49
C LYS A 477 -0.74 -13.71 -7.32
N TRP A 478 -1.00 -14.40 -6.21
CA TRP A 478 -0.20 -14.29 -5.00
C TRP A 478 0.86 -15.38 -4.93
N LEU A 479 1.94 -15.16 -5.66
CA LEU A 479 3.10 -16.03 -5.68
C LEU A 479 4.36 -15.26 -5.36
N GLY A 480 5.15 -15.79 -4.43
CA GLY A 480 6.52 -15.36 -4.18
C GLY A 480 7.39 -15.54 -5.43
N GLU A 481 8.35 -14.65 -5.63
CA GLU A 481 9.31 -14.75 -6.74
C GLU A 481 10.46 -15.66 -6.30
N ASP A 482 10.76 -16.67 -7.11
CA ASP A 482 11.96 -17.48 -6.88
C ASP A 482 13.17 -16.68 -7.36
N LEU A 483 13.96 -16.23 -6.40
CA LEU A 483 15.18 -15.47 -6.63
C LEU A 483 16.43 -16.35 -6.51
N SER A 484 16.30 -17.68 -6.41
CA SER A 484 17.40 -18.61 -6.11
C SER A 484 18.34 -18.96 -7.26
#